data_AF-A0A1F3IJN4-F1
#
_entry.id   AF-A0A1F3IJN4-F1
#
_cell.length_a   1.000
_cell.length_b   1.000
_cell.length_c   1.000
_cell.angle_alpha   90.00
_cell.angle_beta   90.00
_cell.angle_gamma   90.00
#
_symmetry.space_group_name_H-M   'P 1'
#
loop_
_entity.id
_entity.type
_entity.pdbx_description
1 polymer ?
#
loop_
_entity_poly.entity_id
_entity_poly.type
_entity_poly.pdbx_seq_one_letter_code
_entity_poly.pdbx_strand_id
1 'polypeptide(L)'
;MNIKEIRITKNKLEMKKSIIILVAVAFVSLSFLTGCETKEEKVANAQQNVADAKQDLADKKYDAKVERQEEAIEWQKYKAESKAKIASNNEKIAELKIRMTKSGQMENVVLKERIISLEMKNTELRKRMETYDASTSDWASFKREFSKDMENLGQAIEDLTVDSDK
;
A
#
# COMPACT_ATOMS: atom_id res chain seq x y z
N MET A 1 21.61 -42.42 -10.53
CA MET A 1 20.53 -41.53 -10.07
C MET A 1 20.28 -41.82 -8.60
N ASN A 2 20.48 -40.84 -7.71
CA ASN A 2 20.84 -41.07 -6.30
C ASN A 2 19.64 -40.85 -5.34
N ILE A 3 19.48 -41.69 -4.31
CA ILE A 3 18.30 -41.72 -3.41
C ILE A 3 18.12 -40.38 -2.63
N LYS A 4 19.18 -39.57 -2.49
CA LYS A 4 19.10 -38.22 -1.90
C LYS A 4 18.35 -37.21 -2.76
N GLU A 5 18.41 -37.31 -4.09
CA GLU A 5 17.74 -36.37 -5.03
C GLU A 5 16.20 -36.53 -5.00
N ILE A 6 15.71 -37.77 -4.79
CA ILE A 6 14.28 -38.09 -4.67
C ILE A 6 13.70 -37.55 -3.35
N ARG A 7 14.52 -37.43 -2.29
CA ARG A 7 14.08 -36.95 -0.98
C ARG A 7 13.92 -35.42 -0.93
N ILE A 8 14.75 -34.68 -1.66
CA ILE A 8 14.70 -33.21 -1.71
C ILE A 8 13.49 -32.72 -2.53
N THR A 9 13.12 -33.43 -3.60
CA THR A 9 11.92 -33.12 -4.41
C THR A 9 10.63 -33.44 -3.67
N LYS A 10 10.58 -34.50 -2.84
CA LYS A 10 9.40 -34.81 -2.01
C LYS A 10 9.11 -33.78 -0.90
N ASN A 11 10.13 -33.11 -0.36
CA ASN A 11 9.94 -32.10 0.70
C ASN A 11 9.63 -30.68 0.19
N LYS A 12 9.66 -30.45 -1.13
CA LYS A 12 9.33 -29.14 -1.74
C LYS A 12 7.88 -29.02 -2.20
N LEU A 13 7.09 -30.09 -2.11
CA LEU A 13 5.66 -30.08 -2.44
C LEU A 13 4.74 -29.76 -1.25
N GLU A 14 5.30 -29.64 -0.05
CA GLU A 14 4.59 -29.37 1.21
C GLU A 14 4.94 -27.95 1.68
N MET A 15 4.16 -26.98 1.18
CA MET A 15 3.83 -25.66 1.74
C MET A 15 3.74 -24.60 0.64
N LYS A 16 2.62 -23.86 0.68
CA LYS A 16 2.18 -22.75 -0.20
C LYS A 16 1.22 -23.14 -1.33
N LYS A 17 0.00 -23.54 -0.96
CA LYS A 17 -1.23 -23.10 -1.64
C LYS A 17 -2.32 -22.87 -0.60
N SER A 18 -2.45 -21.62 -0.19
CA SER A 18 -3.68 -21.08 0.37
C SER A 18 -4.73 -21.13 -0.74
N ILE A 19 -5.60 -22.14 -0.75
CA ILE A 19 -6.80 -22.21 -1.60
C ILE A 19 -7.89 -22.95 -0.80
N ILE A 20 -8.82 -22.15 -0.26
CA ILE A 20 -10.27 -22.41 -0.22
C ILE A 20 -10.64 -23.87 0.03
N ILE A 21 -10.77 -24.24 1.31
CA ILE A 21 -11.47 -25.48 1.69
C ILE A 21 -12.97 -25.19 1.58
N LEU A 22 -13.51 -25.53 0.42
CA LEU A 22 -14.94 -25.77 0.21
C LEU A 22 -15.25 -27.07 0.97
N VAL A 23 -15.79 -26.96 2.18
CA VAL A 23 -16.12 -28.12 3.03
C VAL A 23 -17.26 -28.89 2.36
N ALA A 24 -16.87 -29.92 1.61
CA ALA A 24 -17.74 -30.94 1.08
C ALA A 24 -18.26 -31.82 2.23
N VAL A 25 -19.59 -31.86 2.35
CA VAL A 25 -20.46 -32.90 2.93
C VAL A 25 -19.74 -33.95 3.78
N ALA A 26 -19.82 -33.80 5.11
CA ALA A 26 -19.34 -34.80 6.05
C ALA A 26 -20.20 -36.07 6.00
N PHE A 27 -19.50 -37.19 5.80
CA PHE A 27 -19.99 -38.57 5.84
C PHE A 27 -20.75 -38.87 7.15
N VAL A 28 -21.90 -39.55 7.01
CA VAL A 28 -22.63 -40.16 8.12
C VAL A 28 -22.03 -41.53 8.41
N SER A 29 -21.38 -41.69 9.58
CA SER A 29 -21.31 -42.99 10.26
C SER A 29 -21.04 -42.81 11.76
N LEU A 30 -22.15 -42.87 12.49
CA LEU A 30 -22.40 -43.45 13.81
C LEU A 30 -21.19 -43.74 14.74
N SER A 31 -21.09 -42.98 15.82
CA SER A 31 -20.70 -43.49 17.14
C SER A 31 -21.56 -42.79 18.17
N PHE A 32 -22.45 -43.57 18.80
CA PHE A 32 -23.24 -43.15 19.94
C PHE A 32 -22.29 -42.77 21.07
N LEU A 33 -22.49 -41.59 21.68
CA LEU A 33 -22.52 -41.36 23.13
C LEU A 33 -22.82 -39.87 23.40
N THR A 34 -23.79 -39.65 24.30
CA THR A 34 -24.21 -38.40 24.98
C THR A 34 -24.82 -37.25 24.14
N GLY A 35 -26.14 -37.10 24.21
CA GLY A 35 -26.89 -35.89 23.79
C GLY A 35 -27.91 -36.18 22.69
N CYS A 36 -29.19 -36.37 23.04
CA CYS A 36 -30.26 -36.63 22.09
C CYS A 36 -30.80 -35.31 21.51
N GLU A 37 -30.08 -34.70 20.58
CA GLU A 37 -30.70 -33.73 19.67
C GLU A 37 -31.46 -34.49 18.58
N THR A 38 -32.72 -34.13 18.31
CA THR A 38 -33.51 -34.79 17.27
C THR A 38 -32.90 -34.52 15.89
N LYS A 39 -33.20 -35.37 14.89
CA LYS A 39 -32.74 -35.12 13.50
C LYS A 39 -33.22 -33.75 12.99
N GLU A 40 -34.38 -33.32 13.43
CA GLU A 40 -34.98 -32.02 13.13
C GLU A 40 -34.17 -30.88 13.75
N GLU A 41 -33.73 -31.02 15.01
CA GLU A 41 -32.86 -30.05 15.69
C GLU A 41 -31.49 -29.94 15.01
N LYS A 42 -30.89 -31.06 14.59
CA LYS A 42 -29.63 -31.04 13.83
C LYS A 42 -29.77 -30.36 12.47
N VAL A 43 -30.89 -30.56 11.78
CA VAL A 43 -31.19 -29.88 10.50
C VAL A 43 -31.43 -28.38 10.73
N ALA A 44 -32.18 -28.00 11.76
CA ALA A 44 -32.42 -26.61 12.13
C ALA A 44 -31.11 -25.89 12.49
N ASN A 45 -30.26 -26.52 13.32
CA ASN A 45 -28.95 -25.99 13.69
C ASN A 45 -28.05 -25.83 12.45
N ALA A 46 -28.04 -26.81 11.54
CA ALA A 46 -27.29 -26.70 10.28
C ALA A 46 -27.80 -25.57 9.38
N GLN A 47 -29.13 -25.39 9.28
CA GLN A 47 -29.74 -24.31 8.51
C GLN A 47 -29.41 -22.93 9.11
N GLN A 48 -29.47 -22.81 10.43
CA GLN A 48 -29.09 -21.60 11.16
C GLN A 48 -27.62 -21.26 10.95
N ASN A 49 -26.71 -22.24 11.13
CA ASN A 49 -25.28 -22.03 10.90
C ASN A 49 -24.97 -21.56 9.47
N VAL A 50 -25.70 -22.08 8.47
CA VAL A 50 -25.55 -21.63 7.07
C VAL A 50 -26.12 -20.21 6.89
N ALA A 51 -27.21 -19.86 7.55
CA ALA A 51 -27.76 -18.50 7.52
C ALA A 51 -26.80 -17.49 8.16
N ASP A 52 -26.28 -17.80 9.34
CA ASP A 52 -25.31 -16.97 10.07
C ASP A 52 -24.03 -16.78 9.26
N ALA A 53 -23.49 -17.86 8.67
CA ALA A 53 -22.32 -17.79 7.80
C ALA A 53 -22.56 -16.95 6.53
N LYS A 54 -23.77 -16.98 5.95
CA LYS A 54 -24.13 -16.13 4.81
C LYS A 54 -24.21 -14.66 5.21
N GLN A 55 -24.74 -14.37 6.40
CA GLN A 55 -24.82 -13.02 6.94
C GLN A 55 -23.41 -12.47 7.25
N ASP A 56 -22.58 -13.21 7.98
CA ASP A 56 -21.19 -12.82 8.28
C ASP A 56 -20.39 -12.56 6.99
N LEU A 57 -20.58 -13.40 5.95
CA LEU A 57 -19.96 -13.16 4.65
C LEU A 57 -20.50 -11.89 3.96
N ALA A 58 -21.79 -11.58 4.09
CA ALA A 58 -22.37 -10.37 3.51
C ALA A 58 -21.88 -9.11 4.22
N ASP A 59 -21.81 -9.13 5.55
CA ASP A 59 -21.31 -8.03 6.38
C ASP A 59 -19.83 -7.77 6.07
N LYS A 60 -18.99 -8.81 6.07
CA LYS A 60 -17.58 -8.70 5.67
C LYS A 60 -17.38 -8.12 4.26
N LYS A 61 -18.26 -8.49 3.31
CA LYS A 61 -18.21 -7.93 1.94
C LYS A 61 -18.64 -6.47 1.91
N TYR A 62 -19.60 -6.09 2.74
CA TYR A 62 -20.05 -4.71 2.88
C TYR A 62 -18.96 -3.84 3.50
N ASP A 63 -18.38 -4.27 4.63
CA ASP A 63 -17.29 -3.56 5.30
C ASP A 63 -16.10 -3.38 4.36
N ALA A 64 -15.67 -4.44 3.67
CA ALA A 64 -14.60 -4.37 2.67
C ALA A 64 -14.94 -3.50 1.44
N LYS A 65 -16.22 -3.19 1.20
CA LYS A 65 -16.64 -2.23 0.16
C LYS A 65 -16.56 -0.80 0.69
N VAL A 66 -17.00 -0.56 1.92
CA VAL A 66 -16.94 0.74 2.58
C VAL A 66 -15.47 1.18 2.73
N GLU A 67 -14.62 0.31 3.27
CA GLU A 67 -13.18 0.56 3.44
C GLU A 67 -12.51 0.97 2.11
N ARG A 68 -12.77 0.22 1.03
CA ARG A 68 -12.26 0.58 -0.31
C ARG A 68 -12.76 1.93 -0.83
N GLN A 69 -13.98 2.34 -0.47
CA GLN A 69 -14.49 3.65 -0.86
C GLN A 69 -13.79 4.77 -0.08
N GLU A 70 -13.59 4.58 1.21
CA GLU A 70 -12.88 5.54 2.07
C GLU A 70 -11.42 5.69 1.65
N GLU A 71 -10.71 4.59 1.39
CA GLU A 71 -9.34 4.59 0.84
C GLU A 71 -9.27 5.31 -0.52
N ALA A 72 -10.26 5.09 -1.40
CA ALA A 72 -10.30 5.76 -2.69
C ALA A 72 -10.47 7.28 -2.54
N ILE A 73 -11.32 7.74 -1.62
CA ILE A 73 -11.50 9.16 -1.32
C ILE A 73 -10.21 9.75 -0.75
N GLU A 74 -9.60 9.07 0.22
CA GLU A 74 -8.35 9.50 0.85
C GLU A 74 -7.22 9.61 -0.19
N TRP A 75 -7.10 8.62 -1.07
CA TRP A 75 -6.13 8.63 -2.16
C TRP A 75 -6.30 9.85 -3.07
N GLN A 76 -7.51 10.16 -3.51
CA GLN A 76 -7.75 11.32 -4.39
C GLN A 76 -7.36 12.63 -3.71
N LYS A 77 -7.72 12.79 -2.42
CA LYS A 77 -7.34 13.96 -1.63
C LYS A 77 -5.82 14.08 -1.52
N TYR A 78 -5.15 13.01 -1.11
CA TYR A 78 -3.70 13.00 -0.96
C TYR A 78 -2.96 13.25 -2.27
N LYS A 79 -3.47 12.71 -3.39
CA LYS A 79 -2.93 12.96 -4.73
C LYS A 79 -3.02 14.44 -5.11
N ALA A 80 -4.16 15.09 -4.83
CA ALA A 80 -4.33 16.52 -5.09
C ALA A 80 -3.39 17.37 -4.23
N GLU A 81 -3.31 17.10 -2.92
CA GLU A 81 -2.42 17.81 -1.99
C GLU A 81 -0.95 17.63 -2.38
N SER A 82 -0.56 16.41 -2.75
CA SER A 82 0.81 16.10 -3.18
C SER A 82 1.18 16.83 -4.47
N LYS A 83 0.26 16.88 -5.45
CA LYS A 83 0.46 17.65 -6.69
C LYS A 83 0.64 19.14 -6.41
N ALA A 84 -0.15 19.70 -5.50
CA ALA A 84 -0.02 21.10 -5.09
C ALA A 84 1.34 21.37 -4.42
N LYS A 85 1.80 20.49 -3.51
CA LYS A 85 3.12 20.61 -2.87
C LYS A 85 4.27 20.51 -3.90
N ILE A 86 4.18 19.58 -4.85
CA ILE A 86 5.16 19.45 -5.95
C ILE A 86 5.22 20.73 -6.79
N ALA A 87 4.06 21.31 -7.12
CA ALA A 87 4.01 22.57 -7.86
C ALA A 87 4.66 23.71 -7.07
N SER A 88 4.34 23.83 -5.78
CA SER A 88 4.97 24.83 -4.90
C SER A 88 6.49 24.63 -4.80
N ASN A 89 6.98 23.39 -4.73
CA ASN A 89 8.42 23.11 -4.74
C ASN A 89 9.08 23.55 -6.05
N ASN A 90 8.44 23.39 -7.21
CA ASN A 90 8.95 23.90 -8.48
C ASN A 90 9.08 25.42 -8.46
N GLU A 91 8.08 26.12 -7.93
CA GLU A 91 8.09 27.59 -7.79
C GLU A 91 9.26 28.03 -6.90
N LYS A 92 9.40 27.44 -5.71
CA LYS A 92 10.51 27.73 -4.78
C LYS A 92 11.88 27.49 -5.41
N ILE A 93 12.06 26.38 -6.14
CA ILE A 93 13.31 26.08 -6.84
C ILE A 93 13.58 27.11 -7.95
N ALA A 94 12.55 27.51 -8.71
CA ALA A 94 12.69 28.53 -9.74
C ALA A 94 13.07 29.90 -9.17
N GLU A 95 12.43 30.31 -8.07
CA GLU A 95 12.78 31.54 -7.34
C GLU A 95 14.22 31.51 -6.81
N LEU A 96 14.64 30.38 -6.26
CA LEU A 96 16.00 30.19 -5.78
C LEU A 96 17.03 30.32 -6.90
N LYS A 97 16.77 29.73 -8.07
CA LYS A 97 17.62 29.89 -9.26
C LYS A 97 17.74 31.35 -9.70
N ILE A 98 16.63 32.08 -9.69
CA ILE A 98 16.62 33.52 -10.02
C ILE A 98 17.46 34.30 -9.01
N ARG A 99 17.29 34.03 -7.71
CA ARG A 99 18.07 34.67 -6.63
C ARG A 99 19.56 34.44 -6.80
N MET A 100 19.97 33.18 -6.95
CA MET A 100 21.37 32.79 -7.12
C MET A 100 22.00 33.34 -8.41
N THR A 101 21.20 33.51 -9.46
CA THR A 101 21.67 34.16 -10.70
C THR A 101 21.95 35.64 -10.44
N LYS A 102 21.07 36.33 -9.71
CA LYS A 102 21.25 37.75 -9.37
C LYS A 102 22.41 38.00 -8.41
N SER A 103 22.68 37.09 -7.47
CA SER A 103 23.81 37.18 -6.53
C SER A 103 25.14 36.69 -7.12
N GLY A 104 25.15 36.09 -8.32
CA GLY A 104 26.33 35.50 -8.94
C GLY A 104 26.73 34.12 -8.38
N GLN A 105 25.97 33.58 -7.42
CA GLN A 105 26.24 32.29 -6.80
C GLN A 105 26.02 31.09 -7.73
N MET A 106 25.36 31.27 -8.89
CA MET A 106 25.20 30.22 -9.90
C MET A 106 26.52 29.74 -10.52
N GLU A 107 27.62 30.49 -10.36
CA GLU A 107 28.97 30.04 -10.73
C GLU A 107 29.54 28.99 -9.75
N ASN A 108 28.96 28.87 -8.56
CA ASN A 108 29.33 27.83 -7.60
C ASN A 108 28.77 26.47 -8.07
N VAL A 109 29.67 25.61 -8.52
CA VAL A 109 29.34 24.25 -9.01
C VAL A 109 28.54 23.44 -7.99
N VAL A 110 28.90 23.53 -6.69
CA VAL A 110 28.22 22.76 -5.64
C VAL A 110 26.76 23.21 -5.47
N LEU A 111 26.49 24.52 -5.49
CA LEU A 111 25.13 25.02 -5.36
C LEU A 111 24.30 24.69 -6.61
N LYS A 112 24.92 24.75 -7.80
CA LYS A 112 24.29 24.34 -9.06
C LYS A 112 23.90 22.85 -9.07
N GLU A 113 24.79 21.98 -8.59
CA GLU A 113 24.50 20.55 -8.44
C GLU A 113 23.38 20.29 -7.43
N ARG A 114 23.34 21.03 -6.31
CA ARG A 114 22.24 20.94 -5.34
C ARG A 114 20.90 21.32 -6.00
N ILE A 115 20.83 22.40 -6.77
CA ILE A 115 19.61 22.77 -7.53
C ILE A 115 19.16 21.64 -8.45
N ILE A 116 20.07 21.10 -9.27
CA ILE A 116 19.74 20.01 -10.19
C ILE A 116 19.18 18.80 -9.42
N SER A 117 19.80 18.46 -8.28
CA SER A 117 19.33 17.38 -7.41
C SER A 117 17.91 17.64 -6.88
N LEU A 118 17.58 18.87 -6.49
CA LEU A 118 16.24 19.24 -6.04
C LEU A 118 15.20 19.11 -7.18
N GLU A 119 15.54 19.57 -8.39
CA GLU A 119 14.67 19.46 -9.58
C GLU A 119 14.41 17.99 -9.95
N MET A 120 15.45 17.16 -9.91
CA MET A 120 15.35 15.72 -10.17
C MET A 120 14.47 15.02 -9.14
N LYS A 121 14.66 15.30 -7.84
CA LYS A 121 13.84 14.71 -6.77
C LYS A 121 12.37 15.11 -6.88
N ASN A 122 12.09 16.38 -7.17
CA ASN A 122 10.71 16.85 -7.33
C ASN A 122 10.04 16.19 -8.56
N THR A 123 10.80 16.01 -9.64
CA THR A 123 10.34 15.30 -10.85
C THR A 123 10.05 13.82 -10.56
N GLU A 124 10.91 13.15 -9.79
CA GLU A 124 10.72 11.76 -9.39
C GLU A 124 9.48 11.60 -8.51
N LEU A 125 9.25 12.50 -7.54
CA LEU A 125 8.03 12.51 -6.73
C LEU A 125 6.78 12.69 -7.59
N ARG A 126 6.83 13.58 -8.58
CA ARG A 126 5.73 13.73 -9.55
C ARG A 126 5.45 12.43 -10.29
N LYS A 127 6.48 11.79 -10.82
CA LYS A 127 6.36 10.52 -11.55
C LYS A 127 5.77 9.43 -10.65
N ARG A 128 6.30 9.24 -9.44
CA ARG A 128 5.79 8.26 -8.46
C ARG A 128 4.31 8.48 -8.15
N MET A 129 3.88 9.73 -8.00
CA MET A 129 2.47 10.07 -7.76
C MET A 129 1.57 9.81 -8.98
N GLU A 130 2.09 9.99 -10.18
CA GLU A 130 1.37 9.75 -11.44
C GLU A 130 1.24 8.26 -11.75
N THR A 131 2.27 7.46 -11.46
CA THR A 131 2.33 6.03 -11.78
C THR A 131 1.83 5.11 -10.65
N TYR A 132 1.50 5.65 -9.48
CA TYR A 132 0.97 4.85 -8.38
C TYR A 132 -0.39 4.23 -8.75
N ASP A 133 -0.46 2.91 -8.66
CA ASP A 133 -1.68 2.14 -8.86
C ASP A 133 -2.28 1.75 -7.50
N ALA A 134 -3.32 2.49 -7.10
CA ALA A 134 -4.05 2.26 -5.86
C ALA A 134 -4.80 0.91 -5.82
N SER A 135 -4.97 0.21 -6.94
CA SER A 135 -5.71 -1.06 -6.99
C SER A 135 -4.88 -2.28 -6.57
N THR A 136 -3.55 -2.16 -6.59
CA THR A 136 -2.62 -3.29 -6.35
C THR A 136 -1.51 -2.99 -5.34
N SER A 137 -1.39 -1.74 -4.88
CA SER A 137 -0.28 -1.27 -4.05
C SER A 137 -0.65 -1.10 -2.58
N ASP A 138 0.33 -1.25 -1.69
CA ASP A 138 0.20 -0.93 -0.26
C ASP A 138 0.13 0.60 -0.06
N TRP A 139 -1.10 1.08 0.13
CA TRP A 139 -1.40 2.49 0.32
C TRP A 139 -0.69 3.11 1.53
N ALA A 140 -0.69 2.41 2.67
CA ALA A 140 -0.12 2.94 3.90
C ALA A 140 1.40 3.12 3.78
N SER A 141 2.09 2.15 3.18
CA SER A 141 3.54 2.24 2.96
C SER A 141 3.91 3.31 1.94
N PHE A 142 3.18 3.37 0.81
CA PHE A 142 3.40 4.42 -0.19
C PHE A 142 3.24 5.81 0.41
N LYS A 143 2.11 6.06 1.11
CA LYS A 143 1.82 7.37 1.72
C LYS A 143 2.91 7.78 2.70
N ARG A 144 3.37 6.87 3.57
CA ARG A 144 4.43 7.13 4.56
C ARG A 144 5.75 7.53 3.88
N GLU A 145 6.23 6.74 2.94
CA GLU A 145 7.51 6.97 2.25
C GLU A 145 7.45 8.22 1.38
N PHE A 146 6.38 8.38 0.61
CA PHE A 146 6.18 9.56 -0.23
C PHE A 146 6.14 10.85 0.60
N SER A 147 5.44 10.82 1.74
CA SER A 147 5.37 11.99 2.64
C SER A 147 6.74 12.33 3.20
N LYS A 148 7.51 11.31 3.62
CA LYS A 148 8.86 11.51 4.14
C LYS A 148 9.79 12.13 3.09
N ASP A 149 9.74 11.63 1.85
CA ASP A 149 10.54 12.17 0.76
C ASP A 149 10.14 13.60 0.39
N MET A 150 8.85 13.92 0.45
CA MET A 150 8.33 15.27 0.24
C MET A 150 8.81 16.26 1.32
N GLU A 151 8.79 15.84 2.58
CA GLU A 151 9.31 16.63 3.71
C GLU A 151 10.81 16.87 3.57
N ASN A 152 11.57 15.81 3.29
CA ASN A 152 13.01 15.90 3.11
C ASN A 152 13.37 16.83 1.94
N LEU A 153 12.58 16.81 0.84
CA LEU A 153 12.76 17.72 -0.27
C LEU A 153 12.47 19.17 0.14
N GLY A 154 11.37 19.41 0.87
CA GLY A 154 11.01 20.73 1.38
C GLY A 154 12.13 21.33 2.24
N GLN A 155 12.64 20.55 3.20
CA GLN A 155 13.76 20.96 4.05
C GLN A 155 15.02 21.26 3.22
N ALA A 156 15.35 20.43 2.24
CA ALA A 156 16.53 20.64 1.42
C ALA A 156 16.44 21.91 0.53
N ILE A 157 15.24 22.30 0.10
CA ILE A 157 15.00 23.57 -0.60
C ILE A 157 15.22 24.75 0.36
N GLU A 158 14.69 24.65 1.59
CA GLU A 158 14.84 25.68 2.62
C GLU A 158 16.31 25.86 3.04
N ASP A 159 17.02 24.76 3.29
CA ASP A 159 18.44 24.77 3.65
C ASP A 159 19.30 25.43 2.56
N LEU A 160 19.04 25.11 1.29
CA LEU A 160 19.76 25.72 0.17
C LEU A 160 19.42 27.20 0.01
N THR A 161 18.18 27.59 0.29
CA THR A 161 17.77 29.01 0.29
C THR A 161 18.56 29.78 1.34
N VAL A 162 18.67 29.25 2.57
CA VAL A 162 19.46 29.85 3.65
C VAL A 162 20.95 29.91 3.30
N ASP A 163 21.50 28.85 2.69
CA ASP A 163 22.90 28.84 2.25
C ASP A 163 23.18 29.85 1.13
N SER A 164 22.20 30.12 0.25
CA SER A 164 22.31 31.14 -0.80
C SER A 164 22.23 32.58 -0.27
N ASP A 165 21.74 32.78 0.95
CA ASP A 165 21.66 34.12 1.56
C ASP A 165 22.92 34.51 2.35
N LYS A 166 23.88 33.58 2.48
CA LYS A 166 25.20 33.79 3.13
C LYS A 166 26.26 34.23 2.13
#